data_AF-A0A9E2UEL8-F1
#
_entry.id   AF-A0A9E2UEL8-F1
#
_cell.length_a   1.000
_cell.length_b   1.000
_cell.length_c   1.000
_cell.angle_alpha   90.00
_cell.angle_beta   90.00
_cell.angle_gamma   90.00
#
_symmetry.space_group_name_H-M   'P 1'
#
loop_
_entity.id
_entity.type
_entity.pdbx_description
1 polymer ?
#
loop_
_entity_poly.entity_id
_entity_poly.type
_entity_poly.pdbx_seq_one_letter_code
_entity_poly.pdbx_strand_id
1 'polypeptide(L)'
;MTAPDASTPYPIRDDLSAAHARAWARIARPGTWFDGAARVAIAAETRHAANCALCCRRQEALSPLAIEGAHDSLGQLPEIVVEVVHRVRTDPARLGERWYSSVIARGLTEEQYVEAVSVVAHVVAIDTMARGLGLGMPSLPPPRPGPPSHYRPAGAKPGGAWVPWVEPADAGEVEAGIYPSNRPPANIMKAMSLVPAEVRSFFDLVTHQYLPGEVMRDFAREYRAISHAQIELLAARVSALNRCLY
;
A
#
# COMPACT_ATOMS: atom_id res chain seq x y z
N MET A 1 9.00 14.05 19.92
CA MET A 1 8.75 15.25 19.10
C MET A 1 7.27 15.23 18.75
N THR A 2 6.49 16.01 19.47
CA THR A 2 5.04 16.14 19.33
C THR A 2 4.72 16.95 18.06
N ALA A 3 3.80 16.43 17.25
CA ALA A 3 3.32 17.09 16.03
C ALA A 3 2.55 18.38 16.38
N PRO A 4 2.46 19.36 15.46
CA PRO A 4 1.61 20.53 15.67
C PRO A 4 0.15 20.08 15.72
N ASP A 5 -0.52 20.40 16.83
CA ASP A 5 -1.92 20.09 17.10
C ASP A 5 -2.84 20.70 16.03
N ALA A 6 -3.20 19.91 15.03
CA ALA A 6 -4.52 20.01 14.45
C ALA A 6 -5.43 19.13 15.33
N SER A 7 -6.11 19.72 16.31
CA SER A 7 -7.10 18.99 17.09
C SER A 7 -8.31 18.72 16.19
N THR A 8 -8.51 17.47 15.76
CA THR A 8 -9.78 17.07 15.14
C THR A 8 -10.90 17.16 16.19
N PRO A 9 -12.09 17.67 15.85
CA PRO A 9 -13.25 17.65 16.76
C PRO A 9 -13.80 16.23 16.97
N TYR A 10 -13.35 15.27 16.16
CA TYR A 10 -13.78 13.88 16.22
C TYR A 10 -12.81 13.05 17.06
N PRO A 11 -13.29 12.26 18.03
CA PRO A 11 -12.44 11.35 18.79
C PRO A 11 -11.84 10.29 17.84
N ILE A 12 -10.53 10.06 17.96
CA ILE A 12 -9.83 8.98 17.24
C ILE A 12 -9.68 7.80 18.21
N ARG A 13 -10.03 6.59 17.76
CA ARG A 13 -9.87 5.38 18.58
C ARG A 13 -8.39 5.09 18.85
N ASP A 14 -8.05 4.71 20.07
CA ASP A 14 -6.66 4.42 20.47
C ASP A 14 -6.03 3.28 19.65
N ASP A 15 -6.81 2.25 19.32
CA ASP A 15 -6.34 1.12 18.53
C ASP A 15 -5.94 1.54 17.10
N LEU A 16 -6.66 2.50 16.52
CA LEU A 16 -6.39 3.07 15.21
C LEU A 16 -5.14 3.96 15.24
N SER A 17 -5.02 4.83 16.24
CA SER A 17 -3.81 5.64 16.46
C SER A 17 -2.57 4.76 16.64
N ALA A 18 -2.70 3.67 17.41
CA ALA A 18 -1.62 2.71 17.61
C ALA A 18 -1.25 1.97 16.32
N ALA A 19 -2.23 1.61 15.48
CA ALA A 19 -1.98 0.98 14.17
C ALA A 19 -1.21 1.90 13.22
N HIS A 20 -1.57 3.18 13.17
CA HIS A 20 -0.86 4.19 12.37
C HIS A 20 0.58 4.38 12.85
N ALA A 21 0.79 4.44 14.17
CA ALA A 21 2.13 4.51 14.76
C ALA A 21 2.98 3.28 14.41
N ARG A 22 2.39 2.07 14.45
CA ARG A 22 3.07 0.84 14.01
C ARG A 22 3.41 0.88 12.53
N ALA A 23 2.50 1.32 11.67
CA ALA A 23 2.74 1.45 10.24
C ALA A 23 3.92 2.38 9.93
N TRP A 24 3.97 3.58 10.53
CA TRP A 24 5.11 4.50 10.36
C TRP A 24 6.40 3.92 10.93
N ALA A 25 6.35 3.27 12.10
CA ALA A 25 7.52 2.62 12.68
C ALA A 25 8.07 1.49 11.80
N ARG A 26 7.21 0.78 11.05
CA ARG A 26 7.61 -0.23 10.06
C ARG A 26 8.22 0.40 8.81
N ILE A 27 7.59 1.45 8.25
CA ILE A 27 8.14 2.19 7.09
C ILE A 27 9.52 2.77 7.40
N ALA A 28 9.75 3.23 8.64
CA ALA A 28 11.05 3.75 9.05
C ALA A 28 12.14 2.67 9.12
N ARG A 29 11.81 1.38 9.23
CA ARG A 29 12.77 0.28 9.39
C ARG A 29 13.08 -0.37 8.06
N PRO A 30 14.26 -1.03 7.92
CA PRO A 30 14.52 -1.89 6.78
C PRO A 30 13.38 -2.90 6.58
N GLY A 31 12.94 -3.04 5.34
CA GLY A 31 11.95 -4.03 4.92
C GLY A 31 12.61 -5.30 4.41
N THR A 32 11.95 -5.96 3.46
CA THR A 32 12.47 -7.19 2.87
C THR A 32 13.41 -6.87 1.71
N TRP A 33 13.20 -5.79 0.96
CA TRP A 33 13.92 -5.45 -0.27
C TRP A 33 14.42 -4.01 -0.30
N PHE A 34 13.91 -3.14 0.56
CA PHE A 34 14.40 -1.78 0.74
C PHE A 34 14.91 -1.55 2.16
N ASP A 35 15.98 -0.76 2.30
CA ASP A 35 16.39 -0.25 3.60
C ASP A 35 15.42 0.83 4.13
N GLY A 36 15.62 1.25 5.37
CA GLY A 36 14.75 2.26 5.99
C GLY A 36 14.77 3.62 5.27
N ALA A 37 15.91 3.99 4.66
CA ALA A 37 16.05 5.25 3.94
C ALA A 37 15.23 5.23 2.64
N ALA A 38 15.36 4.16 1.85
CA ALA A 38 14.60 3.95 0.62
C ALA A 38 13.09 3.86 0.91
N ARG A 39 12.65 3.20 1.98
CA ARG A 39 11.22 3.13 2.34
C ARG A 39 10.65 4.48 2.74
N VAL A 40 11.38 5.28 3.52
CA VAL A 40 10.97 6.66 3.85
C VAL A 40 10.99 7.55 2.59
N ALA A 41 11.96 7.37 1.70
CA ALA A 41 12.01 8.06 0.42
C ALA A 41 10.82 7.68 -0.49
N ILE A 42 10.41 6.40 -0.54
CA ILE A 42 9.20 5.95 -1.25
C ILE A 42 7.97 6.65 -0.67
N ALA A 43 7.88 6.79 0.66
CA ALA A 43 6.78 7.51 1.29
C ALA A 43 6.77 9.01 0.95
N ALA A 44 7.93 9.65 0.89
CA ALA A 44 8.06 11.04 0.44
C ALA A 44 7.66 11.20 -1.03
N GLU A 45 8.15 10.32 -1.89
CA GLU A 45 7.86 10.30 -3.33
C GLU A 45 6.37 10.06 -3.60
N THR A 46 5.73 9.20 -2.78
CA THR A 46 4.27 8.97 -2.83
C THR A 46 3.46 10.24 -2.59
N ARG A 47 3.92 11.11 -1.68
CA ARG A 47 3.29 12.42 -1.43
C ARG A 47 3.60 13.41 -2.54
N HIS A 48 4.81 13.36 -3.10
CA HIS A 48 5.26 14.24 -4.16
C HIS A 48 4.54 13.98 -5.49
N ALA A 49 4.25 12.72 -5.83
CA ALA A 49 3.65 12.31 -7.10
C ALA A 49 2.33 13.02 -7.45
N ALA A 50 1.58 13.48 -6.45
CA ALA A 50 0.35 14.26 -6.67
C ALA A 50 0.58 15.62 -7.36
N ASN A 51 1.82 16.13 -7.33
CA ASN A 51 2.22 17.39 -7.95
C ASN A 51 3.17 17.19 -9.16
N CYS A 52 3.39 15.94 -9.58
CA CYS A 52 4.29 15.64 -10.68
C CYS A 52 3.65 16.00 -12.03
N ALA A 53 4.30 16.84 -12.82
CA ALA A 53 3.81 17.34 -14.10
C ALA A 53 3.61 16.22 -15.12
N LEU A 54 4.51 15.23 -15.15
CA LEU A 54 4.33 14.05 -16.02
C LEU A 54 3.12 13.22 -15.59
N CYS A 55 2.90 13.03 -14.29
CA CYS A 55 1.75 12.30 -13.77
C CYS A 55 0.44 12.98 -14.17
N CYS A 56 0.32 14.30 -14.00
CA CYS A 56 -0.86 15.05 -14.40
C CYS A 56 -1.16 14.88 -15.89
N ARG A 57 -0.16 15.07 -16.77
CA ARG A 57 -0.33 14.89 -18.22
C ARG A 57 -0.75 13.45 -18.58
N ARG A 58 -0.15 12.45 -17.93
CA ARG A 58 -0.51 11.02 -18.12
C ARG A 58 -1.93 10.72 -17.63
N GLN A 59 -2.37 11.37 -16.56
CA GLN A 59 -3.72 11.19 -16.03
C GLN A 59 -4.78 11.69 -17.02
N GLU A 60 -4.54 12.85 -17.64
CA GLU A 60 -5.43 13.47 -18.63
C GLU A 60 -5.42 12.74 -19.99
N ALA A 61 -4.31 12.09 -20.35
CA ALA A 61 -4.18 11.39 -21.61
C ALA A 61 -5.04 10.12 -21.67
N LEU A 62 -5.56 9.80 -22.88
CA LEU A 62 -6.28 8.54 -23.14
C LEU A 62 -5.36 7.32 -22.96
N SER A 63 -4.13 7.42 -23.48
CA SER A 63 -3.10 6.39 -23.36
C SER A 63 -1.91 6.96 -22.57
N PRO A 64 -1.79 6.65 -21.26
CA PRO A 64 -0.69 7.16 -20.45
C PRO A 64 0.69 6.78 -20.97
N LEU A 65 0.81 5.60 -21.61
CA LEU A 65 2.07 5.11 -22.17
C LEU A 65 2.52 5.89 -23.41
N ALA A 66 1.65 6.67 -24.05
CA ALA A 66 2.01 7.54 -25.17
C ALA A 66 2.64 8.87 -24.72
N ILE A 67 2.55 9.20 -23.43
CA ILE A 67 3.12 10.44 -22.89
C ILE A 67 4.49 10.15 -22.29
N GLU A 68 5.52 10.62 -23.00
CA GLU A 68 6.91 10.53 -22.60
C GLU A 68 7.33 11.70 -21.70
N GLY A 69 8.40 11.48 -20.93
CA GLY A 69 9.01 12.45 -20.04
C GLY A 69 9.69 11.80 -18.84
N ALA A 70 10.27 12.63 -17.98
CA ALA A 70 10.77 12.25 -16.68
C ALA A 70 9.79 12.67 -15.57
N HIS A 71 9.76 11.91 -14.48
CA HIS A 71 9.02 12.32 -13.28
C HIS A 71 9.74 13.46 -12.59
N ASP A 72 8.97 14.39 -12.02
CA ASP A 72 9.48 15.30 -11.00
C ASP A 72 9.81 14.44 -9.78
N SER A 73 11.11 14.15 -9.59
CA SER A 73 11.61 13.22 -8.56
C SER A 73 12.25 14.00 -7.42
N LEU A 74 12.15 13.49 -6.20
CA LEU A 74 12.90 14.04 -5.05
C LEU A 74 14.39 13.66 -5.09
N GLY A 75 14.82 12.84 -6.06
CA GLY A 75 16.22 12.49 -6.31
C GLY A 75 16.83 11.51 -5.30
N GLN A 76 16.00 10.89 -4.44
CA GLN A 76 16.46 9.95 -3.40
C GLN A 76 16.32 8.48 -3.79
N LEU A 77 15.71 8.20 -4.95
CA LEU A 77 15.40 6.84 -5.42
C LEU A 77 15.84 6.66 -6.87
N PRO A 78 16.19 5.42 -7.29
CA PRO A 78 16.36 5.10 -8.70
C PRO A 78 15.10 5.42 -9.50
N GLU A 79 15.28 5.90 -10.74
CA GLU A 79 14.17 6.32 -11.62
C GLU A 79 13.09 5.23 -11.79
N ILE A 80 13.50 3.96 -11.82
CA ILE A 80 12.57 2.85 -11.99
C ILE A 80 11.65 2.65 -10.77
N VAL A 81 12.16 2.92 -9.56
CA VAL A 81 11.34 2.89 -8.33
C VAL A 81 10.39 4.09 -8.33
N VAL A 82 10.87 5.28 -8.74
CA VAL A 82 10.04 6.48 -8.88
C VAL A 82 8.89 6.24 -9.86
N GLU A 83 9.15 5.62 -11.03
CA GLU A 83 8.11 5.25 -12.01
C GLU A 83 7.01 4.38 -11.37
N VAL A 84 7.38 3.36 -10.59
CA VAL A 84 6.38 2.53 -9.89
C VAL A 84 5.60 3.34 -8.87
N VAL A 85 6.28 4.07 -8.00
CA VAL A 85 5.63 4.86 -6.94
C VAL A 85 4.63 5.86 -7.52
N HIS A 86 5.06 6.62 -8.54
CA HIS A 86 4.23 7.63 -9.20
C HIS A 86 3.04 7.02 -9.91
N ARG A 87 3.24 5.95 -10.70
CA ARG A 87 2.16 5.29 -11.44
C ARG A 87 1.16 4.60 -10.53
N VAL A 88 1.61 3.88 -9.50
CA VAL A 88 0.73 3.23 -8.51
C VAL A 88 -0.04 4.28 -7.71
N ARG A 89 0.58 5.42 -7.37
CA ARG A 89 -0.08 6.49 -6.61
C ARG A 89 -1.15 7.22 -7.41
N THR A 90 -0.89 7.50 -8.70
CA THR A 90 -1.67 8.46 -9.48
C THR A 90 -2.61 7.80 -10.48
N ASP A 91 -2.27 6.63 -11.02
CA ASP A 91 -3.01 6.00 -12.10
C ASP A 91 -3.11 4.46 -11.98
N PRO A 92 -3.45 3.91 -10.80
CA PRO A 92 -3.39 2.47 -10.55
C PRO A 92 -4.36 1.66 -11.42
N ALA A 93 -5.54 2.22 -11.74
CA ALA A 93 -6.58 1.53 -12.51
C ALA A 93 -6.24 1.34 -14.00
N ARG A 94 -5.19 2.00 -14.50
CA ARG A 94 -4.70 1.86 -15.88
C ARG A 94 -3.32 1.21 -15.95
N LEU A 95 -2.87 0.59 -14.86
CA LEU A 95 -1.73 -0.31 -14.92
C LEU A 95 -2.17 -1.57 -15.66
N GLY A 96 -1.26 -2.11 -16.48
CA GLY A 96 -1.47 -3.32 -17.24
C GLY A 96 -0.22 -4.17 -17.26
N GLU A 97 -0.35 -5.43 -17.63
CA GLU A 97 0.74 -6.40 -17.65
C GLU A 97 1.93 -5.89 -18.47
N ARG A 98 1.68 -5.29 -19.65
CA ARG A 98 2.74 -4.71 -20.49
C ARG A 98 3.58 -3.65 -19.75
N TRP A 99 2.94 -2.80 -18.94
CA TRP A 99 3.65 -1.80 -18.14
C TRP A 99 4.47 -2.48 -17.04
N TYR A 100 3.86 -3.43 -16.33
CA TYR A 100 4.55 -4.21 -15.30
C TYR A 100 5.78 -4.94 -15.87
N SER A 101 5.63 -5.70 -16.96
CA SER A 101 6.74 -6.41 -17.61
C SER A 101 7.83 -5.44 -18.07
N SER A 102 7.46 -4.24 -18.55
CA SER A 102 8.43 -3.21 -18.91
C SER A 102 9.22 -2.70 -17.70
N VAL A 103 8.59 -2.55 -16.55
CA VAL A 103 9.26 -2.13 -15.32
C VAL A 103 10.26 -3.20 -14.85
N ILE A 104 9.86 -4.48 -14.89
CA ILE A 104 10.74 -5.60 -14.55
C ILE A 104 11.92 -5.70 -15.52
N ALA A 105 11.68 -5.59 -16.82
CA ALA A 105 12.72 -5.63 -17.85
C ALA A 105 13.75 -4.49 -17.73
N ARG A 106 13.37 -3.38 -17.08
CA ARG A 106 14.24 -2.23 -16.80
C ARG A 106 15.01 -2.36 -15.47
N GLY A 107 14.90 -3.49 -14.79
CA GLY A 107 15.76 -3.85 -13.66
C GLY A 107 15.12 -3.73 -12.28
N LEU A 108 13.81 -3.45 -12.17
CA LEU A 108 13.12 -3.61 -10.88
C LEU A 108 12.82 -5.09 -10.65
N THR A 109 13.06 -5.59 -9.44
CA THR A 109 12.62 -6.96 -9.13
C THR A 109 11.13 -7.01 -8.79
N GLU A 110 10.53 -8.19 -8.94
CA GLU A 110 9.11 -8.41 -8.63
C GLU A 110 8.82 -8.15 -7.15
N GLU A 111 9.79 -8.45 -6.27
CA GLU A 111 9.65 -8.24 -4.84
C GLU A 111 9.80 -6.78 -4.45
N GLN A 112 10.73 -6.05 -5.08
CA GLN A 112 10.82 -4.60 -4.95
C GLN A 112 9.52 -3.92 -5.39
N TYR A 113 8.88 -4.41 -6.47
CA TYR A 113 7.56 -3.94 -6.89
C TYR A 113 6.52 -4.13 -5.78
N VAL A 114 6.41 -5.34 -5.22
CA VAL A 114 5.42 -5.64 -4.16
C VAL A 114 5.66 -4.80 -2.91
N GLU A 115 6.91 -4.64 -2.47
CA GLU A 115 7.23 -3.82 -1.30
C GLU A 115 6.95 -2.33 -1.55
N ALA A 116 7.28 -1.80 -2.72
CA ALA A 116 6.98 -0.42 -3.08
C ALA A 116 5.47 -0.15 -3.11
N VAL A 117 4.68 -1.06 -3.70
CA VAL A 117 3.20 -0.99 -3.71
C VAL A 117 2.65 -0.97 -2.28
N SER A 118 3.20 -1.79 -1.39
CA SER A 118 2.79 -1.80 0.02
C SER A 118 3.05 -0.47 0.71
N VAL A 119 4.27 0.10 0.57
CA VAL A 119 4.60 1.40 1.18
C VAL A 119 3.68 2.50 0.64
N VAL A 120 3.44 2.54 -0.68
CA VAL A 120 2.49 3.48 -1.30
C VAL A 120 1.09 3.33 -0.69
N ALA A 121 0.60 2.10 -0.55
CA ALA A 121 -0.72 1.82 0.01
C ALA A 121 -0.86 2.30 1.46
N HIS A 122 0.15 2.07 2.32
CA HIS A 122 0.15 2.55 3.70
C HIS A 122 0.10 4.09 3.77
N VAL A 123 0.91 4.76 2.95
CA VAL A 123 0.97 6.23 2.91
C VAL A 123 -0.37 6.79 2.45
N VAL A 124 -0.93 6.27 1.35
CA VAL A 124 -2.26 6.68 0.86
C VAL A 124 -3.33 6.45 1.92
N ALA A 125 -3.33 5.31 2.60
CA ALA A 125 -4.31 4.97 3.62
C ALA A 125 -4.27 5.92 4.83
N ILE A 126 -3.08 6.24 5.34
CA ILE A 126 -2.90 7.14 6.49
C ILE A 126 -3.20 8.59 6.08
N ASP A 127 -2.65 9.04 4.96
CA ASP A 127 -2.78 10.42 4.49
C ASP A 127 -4.22 10.75 4.08
N THR A 128 -4.97 9.78 3.54
CA THR A 128 -6.39 9.96 3.20
C THR A 128 -7.23 10.15 4.46
N MET A 129 -6.95 9.43 5.55
CA MET A 129 -7.63 9.63 6.83
C MET A 129 -7.31 11.00 7.41
N ALA A 130 -6.03 11.40 7.43
CA ALA A 130 -5.63 12.72 7.92
C ALA A 130 -6.37 13.83 7.17
N ARG A 131 -6.38 13.77 5.83
CA ARG A 131 -7.13 14.70 4.98
C ARG A 131 -8.63 14.70 5.27
N GLY A 132 -9.24 13.52 5.41
CA GLY A 132 -10.67 13.37 5.70
C GLY A 132 -11.07 13.96 7.05
N LEU A 133 -10.16 14.00 8.02
CA LEU A 133 -10.36 14.62 9.33
C LEU A 133 -9.95 16.10 9.38
N GLY A 134 -9.53 16.69 8.25
CA GLY A 134 -9.02 18.06 8.20
C GLY A 134 -7.69 18.25 8.95
N LEU A 135 -6.95 17.17 9.20
CA LEU A 135 -5.67 17.19 9.89
C LEU A 135 -4.53 17.56 8.93
N GLY A 136 -3.48 18.14 9.50
CA GLY A 136 -2.20 18.26 8.81
C GLY A 136 -1.63 16.89 8.46
N MET A 137 -0.85 16.85 7.37
CA MET A 137 -0.17 15.63 6.95
C MET A 137 0.84 15.19 8.02
N PRO A 138 0.81 13.93 8.50
CA PRO A 138 1.76 13.46 9.49
C PRO A 138 3.21 13.60 9.00
N SER A 139 4.13 14.01 9.86
CA SER A 139 5.56 14.05 9.52
C SER A 139 6.05 12.63 9.18
N LEU A 140 6.86 12.50 8.13
CA LEU A 140 7.52 11.23 7.85
C LEU A 140 8.50 10.91 9.00
N PRO A 141 8.59 9.64 9.44
CA PRO A 141 9.53 9.25 10.47
C PRO A 141 10.97 9.32 9.94
N PRO A 142 11.96 9.58 10.81
CA PRO A 142 13.36 9.44 10.42
C PRO A 142 13.67 7.97 10.07
N PRO A 143 14.46 7.71 9.02
CA PRO A 143 14.83 6.35 8.64
C PRO A 143 15.71 5.70 9.72
N ARG A 144 15.52 4.40 9.93
CA ARG A 144 16.34 3.58 10.82
C ARG A 144 17.31 2.74 9.98
N PRO A 145 18.58 2.61 10.42
CA PRO A 145 19.59 1.89 9.66
C PRO A 145 19.36 0.37 9.71
N GLY A 146 19.98 -0.33 8.75
CA GLY A 146 20.05 -1.78 8.68
C GLY A 146 19.79 -2.29 7.25
N PRO A 147 20.25 -3.51 6.92
CA PRO A 147 20.03 -4.07 5.60
C PRO A 147 18.60 -4.60 5.46
N PRO A 148 18.03 -4.60 4.23
CA PRO A 148 16.85 -5.41 3.91
C PRO A 148 17.13 -6.91 4.13
N SER A 149 16.09 -7.69 4.45
CA SER A 149 16.25 -9.12 4.77
C SER A 149 16.44 -10.04 3.56
N HIS A 150 16.04 -9.60 2.37
CA HIS A 150 16.04 -10.32 1.10
C HIS A 150 15.36 -11.69 1.15
N TYR A 151 14.35 -11.84 2.01
CA TYR A 151 13.57 -13.06 2.09
C TYR A 151 12.62 -13.18 0.89
N ARG A 152 12.79 -14.23 0.09
CA ARG A 152 11.82 -14.65 -0.94
C ARG A 152 11.19 -15.99 -0.52
N PRO A 153 9.85 -16.10 -0.47
CA PRO A 153 9.16 -17.37 -0.19
C PRO A 153 9.53 -18.46 -1.19
N ALA A 154 9.85 -19.67 -0.70
CA ALA A 154 10.18 -20.81 -1.55
C ALA A 154 8.99 -21.30 -2.38
N GLY A 155 7.76 -21.15 -1.85
CA GLY A 155 6.52 -21.50 -2.52
C GLY A 155 6.00 -20.46 -3.52
N ALA A 156 6.74 -19.36 -3.76
CA ALA A 156 6.32 -18.33 -4.70
C ALA A 156 6.30 -18.85 -6.14
N LYS A 157 5.17 -18.72 -6.81
CA LYS A 157 4.95 -19.18 -8.20
C LYS A 157 4.04 -18.22 -8.97
N PRO A 158 4.02 -18.26 -10.32
CA PRO A 158 3.10 -17.44 -11.10
C PRO A 158 1.65 -17.60 -10.62
N GLY A 159 0.97 -16.47 -10.48
CA GLY A 159 -0.38 -16.39 -9.93
C GLY A 159 -1.39 -15.75 -10.89
N GLY A 160 -2.57 -15.43 -10.36
CA GLY A 160 -3.61 -14.65 -11.06
C GLY A 160 -3.37 -13.14 -11.05
N ALA A 161 -2.22 -12.71 -10.52
CA ALA A 161 -1.69 -11.35 -10.65
C ALA A 161 -0.40 -11.40 -11.51
N TRP A 162 0.12 -10.25 -11.93
CA TRP A 162 1.36 -10.21 -12.73
C TRP A 162 2.62 -10.58 -11.95
N VAL A 163 2.54 -10.58 -10.61
CA VAL A 163 3.60 -10.98 -9.70
C VAL A 163 3.41 -12.42 -9.24
N PRO A 164 4.50 -13.17 -8.99
CA PRO A 164 4.43 -14.43 -8.28
C PRO A 164 3.77 -14.27 -6.92
N TRP A 165 3.05 -15.28 -6.48
CA TRP A 165 2.45 -15.34 -5.16
C TRP A 165 2.60 -16.73 -4.53
N VAL A 166 2.32 -16.84 -3.24
CA VAL A 166 2.34 -18.10 -2.49
C VAL A 166 0.91 -18.60 -2.34
N GLU A 167 0.57 -19.78 -2.83
CA GLU A 167 -0.75 -20.36 -2.50
C GLU A 167 -0.78 -20.84 -1.04
N PRO A 168 -1.94 -20.89 -0.36
CA PRO A 168 -2.00 -21.35 1.04
C PRO A 168 -1.36 -22.71 1.29
N ALA A 169 -1.42 -23.62 0.32
CA ALA A 169 -0.81 -24.95 0.41
C ALA A 169 0.73 -24.94 0.33
N ASP A 170 1.32 -23.85 -0.17
CA ASP A 170 2.77 -23.70 -0.36
C ASP A 170 3.41 -22.76 0.69
N ALA A 171 2.61 -22.28 1.65
CA ALA A 171 3.06 -21.40 2.73
C ALA A 171 3.84 -22.20 3.79
N GLY A 172 5.07 -21.77 4.10
CA GLY A 172 5.89 -22.33 5.16
C GLY A 172 5.71 -21.63 6.50
N GLU A 173 6.63 -21.92 7.44
CA GLU A 173 6.62 -21.33 8.77
C GLU A 173 6.78 -19.80 8.74
N VAL A 174 7.62 -19.28 7.84
CA VAL A 174 7.84 -17.83 7.69
C VAL A 174 6.62 -17.12 7.10
N GLU A 175 5.78 -17.80 6.33
CA GLU A 175 4.50 -17.32 5.81
C GLU A 175 3.34 -17.49 6.81
N ALA A 176 3.55 -18.15 7.95
CA ALA A 176 2.46 -18.45 8.88
C ALA A 176 1.67 -17.19 9.28
N GLY A 177 0.35 -17.28 9.18
CA GLY A 177 -0.57 -16.20 9.56
C GLY A 177 -0.78 -15.10 8.51
N ILE A 178 -0.23 -15.20 7.30
CA ILE A 178 -0.58 -14.24 6.22
C ILE A 178 -1.96 -14.49 5.60
N TYR A 179 -2.53 -15.69 5.83
CA TYR A 179 -3.86 -16.08 5.33
C TYR A 179 -4.82 -16.40 6.48
N PRO A 180 -6.12 -16.12 6.33
CA PRO A 180 -7.12 -16.54 7.29
C PRO A 180 -7.29 -18.07 7.29
N SER A 181 -7.53 -18.64 8.47
CA SER A 181 -7.73 -20.10 8.63
C SER A 181 -9.18 -20.54 8.40
N ASN A 182 -10.14 -19.62 8.50
CA ASN A 182 -11.57 -19.92 8.49
C ASN A 182 -12.29 -19.52 7.19
N ARG A 183 -11.58 -19.02 6.19
CA ARG A 183 -12.13 -18.59 4.90
C ARG A 183 -11.05 -18.57 3.80
N PRO A 184 -11.42 -18.58 2.52
CA PRO A 184 -10.45 -18.40 1.44
C PRO A 184 -9.68 -17.07 1.54
N PRO A 185 -8.40 -17.02 1.14
CA PRO A 185 -7.63 -15.78 1.09
C PRO A 185 -8.17 -14.84 0.01
N ALA A 186 -8.17 -13.54 0.30
CA ALA A 186 -8.48 -12.52 -0.69
C ALA A 186 -7.35 -12.41 -1.73
N ASN A 187 -7.67 -12.04 -2.97
CA ASN A 187 -6.66 -11.88 -4.02
C ASN A 187 -5.56 -10.87 -3.65
N ILE A 188 -5.88 -9.82 -2.89
CA ILE A 188 -4.88 -8.87 -2.39
C ILE A 188 -3.86 -9.51 -1.43
N MET A 189 -4.29 -10.45 -0.58
CA MET A 189 -3.37 -11.18 0.31
C MET A 189 -2.39 -12.00 -0.53
N LYS A 190 -2.88 -12.69 -1.58
CA LYS A 190 -2.04 -13.46 -2.49
C LYS A 190 -1.10 -12.55 -3.29
N ALA A 191 -1.59 -11.48 -3.91
CA ALA A 191 -0.78 -10.55 -4.69
C ALA A 191 0.36 -9.91 -3.89
N MET A 192 0.20 -9.74 -2.58
CA MET A 192 1.24 -9.21 -1.69
C MET A 192 2.14 -10.30 -1.06
N SER A 193 1.78 -11.58 -1.19
CA SER A 193 2.44 -12.69 -0.48
C SER A 193 3.86 -12.98 -0.93
N LEU A 194 4.31 -12.42 -2.06
CA LEU A 194 5.74 -12.43 -2.43
C LEU A 194 6.61 -11.74 -1.39
N VAL A 195 6.04 -10.81 -0.63
CA VAL A 195 6.66 -10.17 0.53
C VAL A 195 5.75 -10.38 1.75
N PRO A 196 5.82 -11.53 2.45
CA PRO A 196 4.90 -11.88 3.54
C PRO A 196 4.83 -10.83 4.67
N ALA A 197 5.93 -10.12 4.94
CA ALA A 197 5.96 -9.03 5.91
C ALA A 197 4.99 -7.89 5.54
N GLU A 198 4.82 -7.63 4.24
CA GLU A 198 3.96 -6.57 3.75
C GLU A 198 2.48 -6.96 3.83
N VAL A 199 2.12 -8.23 3.63
CA VAL A 199 0.75 -8.73 3.91
C VAL A 199 0.37 -8.45 5.37
N ARG A 200 1.26 -8.82 6.31
CA ARG A 200 1.02 -8.62 7.75
C ARG A 200 0.87 -7.14 8.09
N SER A 201 1.76 -6.31 7.56
CA SER A 201 1.74 -4.87 7.84
C SER A 201 0.47 -4.20 7.31
N PHE A 202 0.06 -4.54 6.08
CA PHE A 202 -1.12 -3.96 5.46
C PHE A 202 -2.39 -4.36 6.21
N PHE A 203 -2.55 -5.64 6.57
CA PHE A 203 -3.72 -6.09 7.33
C PHE A 203 -3.70 -5.69 8.81
N ASP A 204 -2.54 -5.41 9.41
CA ASP A 204 -2.43 -4.72 10.71
C ASP A 204 -3.05 -3.32 10.62
N LEU A 205 -2.87 -2.58 9.52
CA LEU A 205 -3.48 -1.26 9.34
C LEU A 205 -4.97 -1.33 8.97
N VAL A 206 -5.32 -2.09 7.92
CA VAL A 206 -6.67 -2.11 7.33
C VAL A 206 -7.72 -2.59 8.33
N THR A 207 -7.38 -3.56 9.18
CA THR A 207 -8.28 -4.09 10.22
C THR A 207 -8.79 -3.00 11.17
N HIS A 208 -7.96 -2.00 11.46
CA HIS A 208 -8.36 -0.89 12.32
C HIS A 208 -9.03 0.26 11.55
N GLN A 209 -8.67 0.50 10.28
CA GLN A 209 -9.31 1.53 9.44
C GLN A 209 -10.68 1.13 8.90
N TYR A 210 -10.90 -0.15 8.66
CA TYR A 210 -12.14 -0.71 8.12
C TYR A 210 -12.82 -1.59 9.18
N LEU A 211 -13.03 -2.87 8.85
CA LEU A 211 -13.47 -3.93 9.74
C LEU A 211 -12.45 -5.07 9.74
N PRO A 212 -12.23 -5.73 10.90
CA PRO A 212 -11.52 -6.99 10.93
C PRO A 212 -12.20 -8.04 10.04
N GLY A 213 -11.38 -8.88 9.41
CA GLY A 213 -11.86 -9.88 8.47
C GLY A 213 -12.83 -10.89 9.08
N GLU A 214 -12.61 -11.23 10.34
CA GLU A 214 -13.38 -12.20 11.12
C GLU A 214 -14.81 -11.73 11.45
N VAL A 215 -15.05 -10.42 11.54
CA VAL A 215 -16.37 -9.84 11.83
C VAL A 215 -17.05 -9.24 10.61
N MET A 216 -16.38 -9.18 9.47
CA MET A 216 -16.88 -8.55 8.24
C MET A 216 -18.21 -9.14 7.71
N ARG A 217 -18.56 -10.37 8.11
CA ARG A 217 -19.82 -11.03 7.76
C ARG A 217 -20.75 -11.23 8.96
N ASP A 218 -20.42 -10.66 10.12
CA ASP A 218 -21.32 -10.66 11.27
C ASP A 218 -22.31 -9.49 11.14
N PHE A 219 -23.40 -9.74 10.41
CA PHE A 219 -24.48 -8.77 10.24
C PHE A 219 -25.40 -8.67 11.47
N ALA A 220 -25.15 -9.45 12.53
CA ALA A 220 -25.94 -9.38 13.76
C ALA A 220 -25.48 -8.25 14.69
N ARG A 221 -24.27 -7.72 14.48
CA ARG A 221 -23.66 -6.69 15.32
C ARG A 221 -22.95 -5.63 14.50
N GLU A 222 -23.11 -4.37 14.91
CA GLU A 222 -22.33 -3.27 14.35
C GLU A 222 -21.10 -2.98 15.21
N TYR A 223 -19.91 -3.06 14.60
CA TYR A 223 -18.61 -2.89 15.26
C TYR A 223 -18.03 -1.48 15.12
N ARG A 224 -18.73 -0.61 14.38
CA ARG A 224 -18.36 0.77 14.07
C ARG A 224 -19.59 1.66 14.27
N ALA A 225 -19.37 2.98 14.22
CA ALA A 225 -20.44 3.96 14.39
C ALA A 225 -21.44 4.00 13.21
N ILE A 226 -21.04 3.44 12.06
CA ILE A 226 -21.89 3.28 10.87
C ILE A 226 -22.13 1.79 10.63
N SER A 227 -23.30 1.47 10.06
CA SER A 227 -23.70 0.08 9.81
C SER A 227 -22.88 -0.58 8.71
N HIS A 228 -22.88 -1.91 8.65
CA HIS A 228 -22.29 -2.65 7.53
C HIS A 228 -22.80 -2.14 6.18
N ALA A 229 -24.10 -1.88 6.03
CA ALA A 229 -24.66 -1.36 4.78
C ALA A 229 -24.10 0.04 4.40
N GLN A 230 -23.88 0.91 5.39
CA GLN A 230 -23.26 2.22 5.17
C GLN A 230 -21.78 2.10 4.82
N ILE A 231 -21.06 1.20 5.49
CA ILE A 231 -19.66 0.89 5.18
C ILE A 231 -19.53 0.40 3.74
N GLU A 232 -20.33 -0.57 3.33
CA GLU A 232 -20.31 -1.13 1.97
C GLU A 232 -20.74 -0.11 0.91
N LEU A 233 -21.70 0.77 1.22
CA LEU A 233 -22.06 1.89 0.32
C LEU A 233 -20.87 2.83 0.08
N LEU A 234 -20.16 3.21 1.15
CA LEU A 234 -18.97 4.05 1.04
C LEU A 234 -17.84 3.33 0.30
N ALA A 235 -17.59 2.06 0.61
CA ALA A 235 -16.59 1.24 -0.05
C ALA A 235 -16.88 1.09 -1.55
N ALA A 236 -18.13 0.80 -1.93
CA ALA A 236 -18.56 0.70 -3.31
C ALA A 236 -18.37 2.04 -4.06
N ARG A 237 -18.73 3.17 -3.43
CA ARG A 237 -18.53 4.49 -4.03
C ARG A 237 -17.05 4.81 -4.23
N VAL A 238 -16.20 4.54 -3.24
CA VAL A 238 -14.75 4.75 -3.33
C VAL A 238 -14.14 3.86 -4.42
N SER A 239 -14.53 2.59 -4.47
CA SER A 239 -14.08 1.65 -5.51
C SER A 239 -14.49 2.11 -6.90
N ALA A 240 -15.72 2.61 -7.08
CA ALA A 240 -16.17 3.15 -8.36
C ALA A 240 -15.39 4.39 -8.79
N LEU A 241 -15.13 5.32 -7.86
CA LEU A 241 -14.34 6.54 -8.13
C LEU A 241 -12.89 6.22 -8.46
N ASN A 242 -12.30 5.25 -7.78
CA ASN A 242 -10.92 4.79 -8.01
C ASN A 242 -10.80 3.78 -9.15
N ARG A 243 -11.92 3.37 -9.77
CA ARG A 243 -11.98 2.33 -10.81
C ARG A 243 -11.29 1.03 -10.39
N CYS A 244 -11.53 0.61 -9.15
CA CYS A 244 -11.11 -0.70 -8.64
C CYS A 244 -12.02 -1.78 -9.24
N LEU A 245 -11.73 -2.17 -10.49
CA LEU A 245 -12.46 -3.19 -11.22
C LEU A 245 -11.80 -4.55 -10.94
N TYR A 246 -12.58 -5.52 -10.48
CA TYR A 246 -12.17 -6.90 -10.17
C TYR A 246 -12.90 -7.88 -11.08
#